data_AF-A0A968HLY7-F1
#
_entry.id   AF-A0A968HLY7-F1
#
_cell.length_a   1.000
_cell.length_b   1.000
_cell.length_c   1.000
_cell.angle_alpha   90.00
_cell.angle_beta   90.00
_cell.angle_gamma   90.00
#
_symmetry.space_group_name_H-M   'P 1'
#
loop_
_entity.id
_entity.type
_entity.pdbx_description
1 polymer ?
#
loop_
_entity_poly.entity_id
_entity_poly.type
_entity_poly.pdbx_seq_one_letter_code
_entity_poly.pdbx_strand_id
1 'polypeptide(L)'
;MAPLPQHLAELQAEIEGYAHEYGLDFFTTIYEIVDYRQMCEIAAYEGFPVRYPHWRFGMEYDRMLKSQTYGLSKIYELVINTNPCYAYLLEGNSLVDQKLVMSHVYGHCDFFKNNRFFSHTDRRMIDGMANHAARIRRHMDRHGVNEVESFIDVCHSLDNLIDP
;
A
#
# COMPACT_ATOMS: atom_id res chain seq x y z
N MET A 1 0.01 1.96 17.00
CA MET A 1 -0.36 0.82 16.14
C MET A 1 -0.61 -0.39 17.02
N ALA A 2 -1.65 -1.16 16.75
CA ALA A 2 -1.92 -2.37 17.51
C ALA A 2 -0.97 -3.49 17.04
N PRO A 3 -0.37 -4.26 17.95
CA PRO A 3 0.44 -5.42 17.58
C PRO A 3 -0.45 -6.46 16.87
N LEU A 4 0.15 -7.21 15.95
CA LEU A 4 -0.51 -8.32 15.28
C LEU A 4 -1.09 -9.28 16.34
N PRO A 5 -2.38 -9.67 16.24
CA PRO A 5 -2.97 -10.63 17.17
C PRO A 5 -2.11 -11.90 17.28
N GLN A 6 -1.98 -12.45 18.49
CA GLN A 6 -1.07 -13.57 18.77
C GLN A 6 -1.23 -14.74 17.79
N HIS A 7 -2.45 -15.16 17.50
CA HIS A 7 -2.72 -16.26 16.57
C HIS A 7 -2.21 -15.99 15.15
N LEU A 8 -2.23 -14.73 14.69
CA LEU A 8 -1.68 -14.34 13.38
C LEU A 8 -0.16 -14.22 13.43
N ALA A 9 0.43 -13.84 14.56
CA ALA A 9 1.88 -13.84 14.74
C ALA A 9 2.45 -15.27 14.73
N GLU A 10 1.74 -16.22 15.34
CA GLU A 10 2.08 -17.64 15.27
C GLU A 10 1.98 -18.17 13.83
N LEU A 11 0.92 -17.79 13.11
CA LEU A 11 0.78 -18.12 11.69
C LEU A 11 1.83 -17.47 10.80
N GLN A 12 2.22 -16.22 11.10
CA GLN A 12 3.29 -15.54 10.40
C GLN A 12 4.59 -16.35 10.48
N ALA A 13 4.96 -16.76 11.70
CA ALA A 13 6.18 -17.54 11.92
C ALA A 13 6.13 -18.91 11.22
N GLU A 14 4.97 -19.58 11.22
CA GLU A 14 4.78 -20.85 10.52
C GLU A 14 4.96 -20.69 8.99
N ILE A 15 4.29 -19.71 8.41
CA ILE A 15 4.33 -19.44 6.96
C ILE A 15 5.72 -18.96 6.52
N GLU A 16 6.37 -18.12 7.33
CA GLU A 16 7.76 -17.68 7.10
C GLU A 16 8.72 -18.87 7.07
N GLY A 17 8.54 -19.82 7.99
CA GLY A 17 9.27 -21.08 8.02
C GLY A 17 9.13 -21.85 6.71
N TYR A 18 7.89 -22.07 6.25
CA TYR A 18 7.66 -22.73 4.95
C TYR A 18 8.28 -21.93 3.79
N ALA A 19 8.12 -20.60 3.77
CA ALA A 19 8.68 -19.77 2.71
C ALA A 19 10.21 -19.94 2.58
N HIS A 20 10.92 -20.02 3.71
CA HIS A 20 12.35 -20.33 3.73
C HIS A 20 12.67 -21.77 3.31
N GLU A 21 11.88 -22.76 3.71
CA GLU A 21 12.06 -24.16 3.28
C GLU A 21 11.90 -24.31 1.76
N TYR A 22 11.00 -23.54 1.14
CA TYR A 22 10.84 -23.46 -0.32
C TYR A 22 11.92 -22.63 -1.02
N GLY A 23 12.84 -22.00 -0.27
CA GLY A 23 13.98 -21.27 -0.80
C GLY A 23 13.68 -19.84 -1.24
N LEU A 24 12.59 -19.22 -0.75
CA LEU A 24 12.28 -17.82 -1.05
C LEU A 24 13.25 -16.87 -0.32
N ASP A 25 13.63 -15.79 -1.00
CA ASP A 25 14.49 -14.74 -0.48
C ASP A 25 13.75 -13.39 -0.51
N PHE A 26 13.17 -12.99 0.63
CA PHE A 26 12.34 -11.79 0.79
C PHE A 26 12.96 -10.77 1.77
N PHE A 27 12.39 -9.57 1.86
CA PHE A 27 12.73 -8.62 2.93
C PHE A 27 11.97 -8.96 4.21
N THR A 28 12.39 -8.40 5.35
CA THR A 28 11.60 -8.49 6.58
C THR A 28 10.17 -7.99 6.32
N THR A 29 9.18 -8.87 6.51
CA THR A 29 7.77 -8.58 6.28
C THR A 29 7.10 -8.20 7.59
N ILE A 30 6.44 -7.05 7.60
CA ILE A 30 5.68 -6.52 8.73
C ILE A 30 4.21 -6.56 8.36
N TYR A 31 3.42 -7.36 9.09
CA TYR A 31 1.98 -7.43 8.92
C TYR A 31 1.24 -6.52 9.89
N GLU A 32 0.22 -5.84 9.38
CA GLU A 32 -0.67 -5.00 10.17
C GLU A 32 -2.12 -5.32 9.84
N ILE A 33 -2.95 -5.47 10.87
CA ILE A 33 -4.40 -5.66 10.70
C ILE A 33 -5.06 -4.29 10.59
N VAL A 34 -5.92 -4.14 9.58
CA VAL A 34 -6.71 -2.93 9.34
C VAL A 34 -8.17 -3.29 9.08
N ASP A 35 -9.07 -2.40 9.50
CA ASP A 35 -10.48 -2.52 9.12
C ASP A 35 -10.69 -2.14 7.64
N TYR A 36 -11.90 -2.35 7.12
CA TYR A 36 -12.20 -2.08 5.71
C TYR A 36 -12.11 -0.59 5.34
N ARG A 37 -12.33 0.33 6.30
CA ARG A 37 -12.26 1.78 6.06
C ARG A 37 -10.80 2.19 5.95
N GLN A 38 -9.98 1.75 6.91
CA GLN A 38 -8.53 1.94 6.91
C GLN A 38 -7.90 1.32 5.65
N MET A 39 -8.33 0.13 5.24
CA MET A 39 -7.87 -0.49 3.99
C MET A 39 -8.16 0.42 2.78
N CYS A 40 -9.37 0.99 2.69
CA CYS A 40 -9.71 1.94 1.63
C CYS A 40 -8.90 3.25 1.73
N GLU A 41 -8.63 3.76 2.93
CA GLU A 41 -7.80 4.95 3.13
C GLU A 41 -6.37 4.73 2.61
N ILE A 42 -5.76 3.60 3.00
CA ILE A 42 -4.41 3.22 2.59
C ILE A 42 -4.38 3.01 1.08
N ALA A 43 -5.35 2.27 0.53
CA ALA A 43 -5.40 1.97 -0.90
C ALA A 43 -5.66 3.22 -1.76
N ALA A 44 -6.48 4.17 -1.28
CA ALA A 44 -6.67 5.45 -1.96
C ALA A 44 -5.38 6.27 -2.03
N TYR A 45 -4.45 6.06 -1.10
CA TYR A 45 -3.11 6.64 -1.10
C TYR A 45 -2.06 5.75 -1.83
N GLU A 46 -2.51 4.68 -2.49
CA GLU A 46 -1.69 3.65 -3.16
C GLU A 46 -0.69 2.99 -2.20
N GLY A 47 -1.06 2.85 -0.92
CA GLY A 47 -0.21 2.29 0.12
C GLY A 47 0.68 3.31 0.83
N PHE A 48 0.86 4.53 0.33
CA PHE A 48 1.81 5.46 0.94
C PHE A 48 1.18 6.27 2.09
N PRO A 49 1.71 6.19 3.34
CA PRO A 49 1.12 6.88 4.48
C PRO A 49 1.07 8.42 4.34
N VAL A 50 2.00 8.98 3.56
CA VAL A 50 2.11 10.43 3.35
C VAL A 50 2.16 10.73 1.85
N ARG A 51 1.13 11.43 1.36
CA ARG A 51 1.05 11.98 0.01
C ARG A 51 0.89 13.50 0.05
N TYR A 52 1.08 14.14 -1.10
CA TYR A 52 0.73 15.55 -1.26
C TYR A 52 -0.79 15.73 -1.05
N PRO A 53 -1.23 16.84 -0.45
CA PRO A 53 -2.65 17.07 -0.27
C PRO A 53 -3.32 17.30 -1.63
N HIS A 54 -4.38 16.54 -1.92
CA HIS A 54 -5.14 16.67 -3.16
C HIS A 54 -6.52 16.01 -3.02
N TRP A 55 -7.56 16.65 -3.56
CA TRP A 55 -8.94 16.15 -3.47
C TRP A 55 -9.16 14.77 -4.13
N ARG A 56 -8.37 14.44 -5.17
CA ARG A 56 -8.42 13.13 -5.88
C ARG A 56 -8.38 11.93 -4.93
N PHE A 57 -7.57 11.98 -3.88
CA PHE A 57 -7.46 10.87 -2.92
C PHE A 57 -8.75 10.67 -2.12
N GLY A 58 -9.47 11.76 -1.80
CA GLY A 58 -10.78 11.68 -1.16
C GLY A 58 -11.86 11.12 -2.10
N MET A 59 -11.80 11.49 -3.38
CA MET A 59 -12.68 10.91 -4.41
C MET A 59 -12.42 9.41 -4.60
N GLU A 60 -11.15 9.00 -4.63
CA GLU A 60 -10.77 7.60 -4.73
C GLU A 60 -11.24 6.79 -3.51
N TYR A 61 -11.02 7.32 -2.31
CA TYR A 61 -11.53 6.72 -1.08
C TYR A 61 -13.04 6.48 -1.12
N ASP A 62 -13.83 7.50 -1.50
CA ASP A 62 -15.29 7.37 -1.60
C ASP A 62 -15.71 6.32 -2.63
N ARG A 63 -15.03 6.26 -3.79
CA ARG A 63 -15.24 5.23 -4.81
C ARG A 63 -14.98 3.83 -4.27
N MET A 64 -13.84 3.62 -3.62
CA MET A 64 -13.44 2.32 -3.08
C MET A 64 -14.35 1.87 -1.93
N LEU A 65 -14.70 2.80 -1.03
CA LEU A 65 -15.59 2.54 0.10
C LEU A 65 -16.98 2.12 -0.39
N LYS A 66 -17.55 2.81 -1.39
CA LYS A 66 -18.84 2.42 -2.00
C LYS A 66 -18.74 1.05 -2.66
N SER A 67 -17.69 0.81 -3.44
CA SER A 67 -17.47 -0.47 -4.11
C SER A 67 -17.42 -1.64 -3.11
N GLN A 68 -16.70 -1.47 -1.99
CA GLN A 68 -16.68 -2.43 -0.88
C GLN A 68 -18.05 -2.58 -0.21
N THR A 69 -18.72 -1.47 0.11
CA THR A 69 -20.02 -1.46 0.81
C THR A 69 -21.11 -2.19 0.01
N TYR A 70 -21.08 -2.06 -1.32
CA TYR A 70 -22.01 -2.76 -2.22
C TYR A 70 -21.54 -4.16 -2.62
N GLY A 71 -20.42 -4.65 -2.08
CA GLY A 71 -19.89 -5.98 -2.38
C GLY A 71 -19.35 -6.14 -3.80
N LEU A 72 -19.02 -5.05 -4.49
CA LEU A 72 -18.47 -5.06 -5.85
C LEU A 72 -16.96 -5.36 -5.89
N SER A 73 -16.25 -5.08 -4.80
CA SER A 73 -14.81 -5.35 -4.68
C SER A 73 -14.43 -5.63 -3.24
N LYS A 74 -13.46 -6.54 -3.03
CA LYS A 74 -12.85 -6.79 -1.73
C LYS A 74 -11.33 -6.80 -1.85
N ILE A 75 -10.68 -5.97 -1.05
CA ILE A 75 -9.22 -5.94 -0.89
C ILE A 75 -8.87 -6.83 0.29
N TYR A 76 -8.25 -7.97 0.02
CA TYR A 76 -7.84 -8.93 1.05
C TYR A 76 -6.55 -8.47 1.73
N GLU A 77 -5.63 -7.89 0.95
CA GLU A 77 -4.37 -7.32 1.38
C GLU A 77 -3.91 -6.14 0.52
N LEU A 78 -2.99 -5.36 1.08
CA LEU A 78 -2.20 -4.38 0.35
C LEU A 78 -0.74 -4.51 0.77
N VAL A 79 0.18 -4.58 -0.20
CA VAL A 79 1.62 -4.76 0.02
C VAL A 79 2.38 -3.54 -0.47
N ILE A 80 3.26 -3.00 0.37
CA ILE A 80 4.25 -1.99 0.00
C ILE A 80 5.63 -2.66 -0.06
N ASN A 81 6.19 -2.72 -1.26
CA ASN A 81 7.47 -3.39 -1.54
C ASN A 81 8.70 -2.55 -1.16
N THR A 82 8.77 -2.14 0.10
CA THR A 82 9.90 -1.44 0.69
C THR A 82 10.82 -2.40 1.44
N ASN A 83 11.89 -1.88 2.04
CA ASN A 83 12.71 -2.63 2.99
C ASN A 83 12.71 -1.89 4.35
N PRO A 84 11.94 -2.35 5.37
CA PRO A 84 11.14 -3.58 5.40
C PRO A 84 9.88 -3.54 4.52
N CYS A 85 9.35 -4.71 4.17
CA CYS A 85 8.12 -4.87 3.40
C CYS A 85 6.92 -4.73 4.34
N TYR A 86 5.96 -3.87 4.01
CA TYR A 86 4.75 -3.69 4.81
C TYR A 86 3.56 -4.34 4.12
N ALA A 87 2.76 -5.09 4.87
CA ALA A 87 1.57 -5.75 4.37
C ALA A 87 0.38 -5.49 5.31
N TYR A 88 -0.69 -4.92 4.75
CA TYR A 88 -1.93 -4.69 5.48
C TYR A 88 -2.88 -5.85 5.22
N LEU A 89 -3.38 -6.47 6.29
CA LEU A 89 -4.33 -7.56 6.27
C LEU A 89 -5.72 -7.04 6.65
N LEU A 90 -6.74 -7.39 5.87
CA LEU A 90 -8.11 -7.03 6.22
C LEU A 90 -8.58 -7.86 7.44
N GLU A 91 -9.06 -7.19 8.49
CA GLU A 91 -9.57 -7.83 9.71
C GLU A 91 -10.71 -8.82 9.43
N GLY A 92 -11.58 -8.50 8.47
CA GLY A 92 -12.74 -9.32 8.10
C GLY A 92 -12.44 -10.56 7.25
N ASN A 93 -11.17 -10.91 7.05
CA ASN A 93 -10.78 -12.14 6.36
C ASN A 93 -11.01 -13.38 7.23
N SER A 94 -11.44 -14.47 6.60
CA SER A 94 -11.48 -15.76 7.30
C SER A 94 -10.05 -16.24 7.62
N LEU A 95 -9.91 -17.19 8.55
CA LEU A 95 -8.58 -17.74 8.87
C LEU A 95 -7.88 -18.35 7.64
N VAL A 96 -8.65 -18.97 6.74
CA VAL A 96 -8.11 -19.54 5.51
C VAL A 96 -7.65 -18.44 4.56
N ASP A 97 -8.43 -17.36 4.43
CA ASP A 97 -8.03 -16.20 3.63
C ASP A 97 -6.74 -15.58 4.19
N GLN A 98 -6.63 -15.40 5.51
CA GLN A 98 -5.41 -14.86 6.13
C GLN A 98 -4.19 -15.73 5.81
N LYS A 99 -4.31 -17.06 5.91
CA LYS A 99 -3.21 -17.97 5.56
C LYS A 99 -2.79 -17.84 4.10
N LEU A 100 -3.76 -17.81 3.19
CA LEU A 100 -3.50 -17.70 1.75
C LEU A 100 -2.83 -16.38 1.41
N VAL A 101 -3.37 -15.28 1.94
CA VAL A 101 -2.85 -13.93 1.76
C VAL A 101 -1.44 -13.78 2.32
N MET A 102 -1.19 -14.22 3.56
CA MET A 102 0.16 -14.14 4.15
C MET A 102 1.17 -14.96 3.35
N SER A 103 0.77 -16.15 2.87
CA SER A 103 1.62 -16.95 1.97
C SER A 103 1.89 -16.21 0.65
N HIS A 104 0.86 -15.57 0.09
CA HIS A 104 0.95 -14.77 -1.12
C HIS A 104 1.87 -13.57 -0.97
N VAL A 105 1.81 -12.86 0.17
CA VAL A 105 2.67 -11.71 0.48
C VAL A 105 4.16 -12.09 0.48
N TYR A 106 4.52 -13.25 1.03
CA TYR A 106 5.92 -13.71 0.97
C TYR A 106 6.38 -13.99 -0.47
N GLY A 107 5.53 -14.60 -1.29
CA GLY A 107 5.81 -14.79 -2.71
C GLY A 107 5.95 -13.47 -3.46
N HIS A 108 5.11 -12.47 -3.15
CA HIS A 108 5.24 -11.13 -3.68
C HIS A 108 6.57 -10.48 -3.28
N CYS A 109 6.92 -10.52 -2.00
CA CYS A 109 8.13 -9.88 -1.49
C CYS A 109 9.39 -10.48 -2.13
N ASP A 110 9.46 -11.80 -2.26
CA ASP A 110 10.53 -12.50 -2.98
C ASP A 110 10.59 -12.04 -4.45
N PHE A 111 9.45 -12.07 -5.15
CA PHE A 111 9.38 -11.67 -6.55
C PHE A 111 9.86 -10.22 -6.74
N PHE A 112 9.37 -9.27 -5.94
CA PHE A 112 9.77 -7.86 -6.07
C PHE A 112 11.23 -7.63 -5.70
N LYS A 113 11.79 -8.41 -4.75
CA LYS A 113 13.20 -8.32 -4.38
C LYS A 113 14.13 -8.83 -5.49
N ASN A 114 13.75 -9.93 -6.15
CA ASN A 114 14.64 -10.69 -7.03
C ASN A 114 14.36 -10.49 -8.53
N ASN A 115 13.22 -9.90 -8.91
CA ASN A 115 12.87 -9.69 -10.31
C ASN A 115 13.71 -8.57 -10.96
N ARG A 116 14.29 -8.87 -12.12
CA ARG A 116 15.15 -7.95 -12.88
C ARG A 116 14.45 -6.63 -13.25
N PHE A 117 13.18 -6.67 -13.66
CA PHE A 117 12.44 -5.48 -14.04
C PHE A 117 12.18 -4.57 -12.83
N PHE A 118 11.97 -5.15 -11.65
CA PHE A 118 11.75 -4.42 -10.40
C PHE A 118 13.03 -4.05 -9.64
N SER A 119 14.20 -4.51 -10.10
CA SER A 119 15.49 -4.22 -9.43
C SER A 119 15.83 -2.72 -9.32
N HIS A 120 15.20 -1.87 -10.14
CA HIS A 120 15.40 -0.42 -10.18
C HIS A 120 14.43 0.33 -9.26
N THR A 121 13.43 -0.34 -8.69
CA THR A 121 12.43 0.28 -7.81
C THR A 121 13.07 0.76 -6.51
N ASP A 122 12.79 1.99 -6.11
CA ASP A 122 13.31 2.55 -4.85
C ASP A 122 12.67 1.86 -3.64
N ARG A 123 13.49 1.18 -2.85
CA ARG A 123 13.09 0.46 -1.63
C ARG A 123 12.79 1.39 -0.45
N ARG A 124 13.05 2.69 -0.59
CA ARG A 124 12.75 3.77 0.38
C ARG A 124 11.71 4.76 -0.14
N MET A 125 10.84 4.30 -1.04
CA MET A 125 9.79 5.11 -1.64
C MET A 125 8.87 5.82 -0.63
N ILE A 126 8.67 5.28 0.57
CA ILE A 126 7.90 5.94 1.64
C ILE A 126 8.52 7.30 2.00
N ASP A 127 9.84 7.36 2.20
CA ASP A 127 10.55 8.60 2.50
C ASP A 127 10.53 9.57 1.31
N GLY A 128 10.67 9.02 0.10
CA GLY A 128 10.57 9.78 -1.14
C GLY A 128 9.22 10.49 -1.28
N MET A 129 8.12 9.77 -1.07
CA MET A 129 6.77 10.33 -1.14
C MET A 129 6.51 11.35 -0.03
N ALA A 130 7.00 11.12 1.19
CA ALA A 130 6.92 12.10 2.28
C ALA A 130 7.66 13.40 1.94
N ASN A 131 8.85 13.30 1.35
CA ASN A 131 9.63 14.46 0.88
C ASN A 131 8.92 15.23 -0.23
N HIS A 132 8.31 14.53 -1.19
CA HIS A 132 7.49 15.13 -2.24
C HIS A 132 6.28 15.86 -1.65
N ALA A 133 5.56 15.24 -0.71
CA ALA A 133 4.44 15.85 -0.02
C ALA A 133 4.82 17.14 0.72
N ALA A 134 5.95 17.13 1.44
CA ALA A 134 6.49 18.31 2.11
C ALA A 134 6.87 19.41 1.11
N ARG A 135 7.42 19.05 -0.05
CA ARG A 135 7.74 20.01 -1.12
C ARG A 135 6.49 20.66 -1.69
N ILE A 136 5.43 19.89 -1.98
CA ILE A 136 4.16 20.44 -2.47
C ILE A 136 3.54 21.38 -1.43
N ARG A 137 3.52 21.01 -0.15
CA ARG A 137 3.06 21.90 0.92
C ARG A 137 3.79 23.25 0.94
N ARG A 138 5.12 23.25 0.82
CA ARG A 138 5.90 24.50 0.69
C ARG A 138 5.56 25.33 -0.55
N HIS A 139 5.11 24.70 -1.63
CA HIS A 139 4.62 25.45 -2.79
C HIS A 139 3.23 26.04 -2.53
N MET A 140 2.34 25.29 -1.89
CA MET A 140 1.01 25.78 -1.51
C MET A 140 1.10 26.95 -0.52
N ASP A 141 2.01 26.90 0.44
CA ASP A 141 2.24 28.01 1.40
C ASP A 141 2.73 29.30 0.70
N ARG A 142 3.49 29.16 -0.40
CA ARG A 142 4.06 30.29 -1.14
C ARG A 142 3.15 30.86 -2.23
N HIS A 143 2.37 30.01 -2.88
CA HIS A 143 1.60 30.37 -4.08
C HIS A 143 0.07 30.26 -3.87
N GLY A 144 -0.37 29.74 -2.73
CA GLY A 144 -1.77 29.44 -2.46
C GLY A 144 -2.15 28.01 -2.84
N VAL A 145 -3.08 27.44 -2.08
CA VAL A 145 -3.61 26.08 -2.29
C VAL A 145 -4.20 25.93 -3.68
N ASN A 146 -5.11 26.83 -4.07
CA ASN A 146 -5.85 26.74 -5.34
C ASN A 146 -4.93 26.78 -6.57
N GLU A 147 -3.89 27.61 -6.56
CA GLU A 147 -2.96 27.74 -7.69
C GLU A 147 -2.18 26.44 -7.91
N VAL A 148 -1.64 25.87 -6.83
CA VAL A 148 -0.86 24.63 -6.89
C VAL A 148 -1.75 23.44 -7.20
N GLU A 149 -2.94 23.36 -6.62
CA GLU A 149 -3.90 22.29 -6.90
C GLU A 149 -4.36 22.33 -8.36
N SER A 150 -4.72 23.51 -8.89
CA SER A 150 -5.10 23.67 -10.31
C SER A 150 -3.98 23.23 -11.26
N PHE A 151 -2.72 23.54 -10.93
CA PHE A 151 -1.58 23.08 -11.70
C PHE A 151 -1.45 21.54 -11.67
N ILE A 152 -1.60 20.94 -10.48
CA ILE A 152 -1.54 19.48 -10.32
C ILE A 152 -2.70 18.79 -11.07
N ASP A 153 -3.90 19.37 -11.07
CA ASP A 153 -5.05 18.87 -11.84
C ASP A 153 -4.76 18.84 -13.36
N VAL A 154 -4.12 19.89 -13.88
CA VAL A 154 -3.66 19.91 -15.28
C VAL A 154 -2.65 18.80 -15.55
N CYS A 155 -1.69 18.56 -14.64
CA CYS A 155 -0.76 17.44 -14.77
C CYS A 155 -1.48 16.09 -14.79
N HIS A 156 -2.44 15.86 -13.88
CA HIS A 156 -3.22 14.61 -13.83
C HIS A 156 -4.12 14.40 -15.05
N SER A 157 -4.49 15.46 -15.77
CA SER A 157 -5.26 15.30 -17.02
C SER A 157 -4.49 14.50 -18.08
N LEU A 158 -3.16 14.41 -17.97
CA LEU A 158 -2.29 13.63 -18.85
C LEU A 158 -2.08 12.19 -18.38
N ASP A 159 -2.43 11.86 -17.13
CA ASP A 159 -2.20 10.55 -16.49
C ASP A 159 -2.86 9.42 -17.30
N ASN A 160 -4.10 9.66 -17.77
CA ASN A 160 -4.87 8.70 -18.57
C ASN A 160 -4.39 8.58 -20.04
N LEU A 161 -3.37 9.34 -20.45
CA LEU A 161 -2.83 9.33 -21.81
C LEU A 161 -1.54 8.51 -21.92
N ILE A 162 -1.04 7.99 -20.81
CA ILE A 162 0.14 7.13 -20.76
C ILE A 162 -0.36 5.68 -20.75
N ASP A 163 -0.06 4.92 -21.81
CA ASP A 163 -0.34 3.49 -21.87
C ASP A 163 0.61 2.77 -20.88
N PRO A 164 0.11 1.99 -19.90
CA PRO A 164 0.92 1.41 -18.82
C PRO A 164 1.91 0.32 -19.26
#